data_AF-E1Z3B8-F1
#
_entry.id   AF-E1Z3B8-F1
#
_cell.length_a   1.000
_cell.length_b   1.000
_cell.length_c   1.000
_cell.angle_alpha   90.00
_cell.angle_beta   90.00
_cell.angle_gamma   90.00
#
_symmetry.space_group_name_H-M   'P 1'
#
loop_
_entity.id
_entity.type
_entity.pdbx_description
1 polymer ?
#
loop_
_entity_poly.entity_id
_entity_poly.type
_entity_poly.pdbx_seq_one_letter_code
_entity_poly.pdbx_strand_id
1 'polypeptide(L)'
;MAQRHWAACTHPYKRQRRQGVLAQAQEGVPDVFLEPAVAAPAAATSCTAGDALQLPEPQHIILLDDFLDAELAHQLREYYDEKMVLDQLRPPEKRAAWGSFDAPPDFRLFRTPAHAFFPPQLHARLEEALARYGARELGCCSVSPITLSYYVNGCTHGWHCAAPQGPFAFVLSLTRWEGRGFRGGELVMLQYNMWETDEASQKLGSTLIEPVFNRMALWDGRISYAVRQPLPLLAGLAQVEGTDDPLDARVVLIGWYNEPSLFLTGSLSEAEAAPGLEACLERLHAALGEPAPASGTVVLRLSVCGETGQVGGVRWLVNTLRADPEGHTPPWAVVEAQQAAIAEHCCAARFQPSADGGGTEITLPLVFK
;
A
#
# COMPACT_ATOMS: atom_id res chain seq x y z
N MET A 1 -41.35 -17.49 -1.75
CA MET A 1 -40.92 -17.15 -0.37
C MET A 1 -39.50 -17.68 -0.22
N ALA A 2 -38.42 -16.92 -0.10
CA ALA A 2 -38.25 -15.50 0.19
C ALA A 2 -37.13 -14.91 -0.70
N GLN A 3 -37.43 -13.80 -1.38
CA GLN A 3 -36.44 -12.89 -1.94
C GLN A 3 -35.97 -11.96 -0.82
N ARG A 4 -34.66 -11.81 -0.63
CA ARG A 4 -34.09 -10.71 0.17
C ARG A 4 -33.07 -9.94 -0.64
N HIS A 5 -33.33 -8.64 -0.66
CA HIS A 5 -32.70 -7.56 -1.43
C HIS A 5 -31.19 -7.45 -1.21
N TRP A 6 -30.43 -7.38 -2.30
CA TRP A 6 -29.15 -6.68 -2.35
C TRP A 6 -29.43 -5.21 -2.68
N ALA A 7 -29.25 -4.31 -1.71
CA ALA A 7 -29.23 -2.88 -1.96
C ALA A 7 -27.84 -2.51 -2.51
N ALA A 8 -27.78 -2.26 -3.82
CA ALA A 8 -26.62 -1.70 -4.47
C ALA A 8 -26.38 -0.26 -3.96
N CYS A 9 -25.28 -0.04 -3.23
CA CYS A 9 -24.75 1.30 -3.01
C CYS A 9 -24.01 1.76 -4.28
N THR A 10 -24.76 2.25 -5.26
CA THR A 10 -24.21 2.97 -6.42
C THR A 10 -23.92 4.42 -6.03
N HIS A 11 -22.67 4.72 -5.67
CA HIS A 11 -22.22 6.10 -5.51
C HIS A 11 -22.02 6.77 -6.89
N PRO A 12 -22.37 8.06 -7.07
CA PRO A 12 -22.60 8.69 -8.38
C PRO A 12 -21.33 9.12 -9.14
N TYR A 13 -20.13 8.68 -8.74
CA TYR A 13 -18.88 9.21 -9.29
C TYR A 13 -18.50 8.67 -10.69
N LYS A 14 -19.21 7.67 -11.23
CA LYS A 14 -18.83 6.99 -12.49
C LYS A 14 -19.44 7.56 -13.79
N ARG A 15 -20.22 8.65 -13.76
CA ARG A 15 -20.94 9.14 -14.96
C ARG A 15 -20.47 10.45 -15.61
N GLN A 16 -19.43 11.12 -15.10
CA GLN A 16 -19.01 12.44 -15.62
C GLN A 16 -17.61 12.53 -16.26
N ARG A 17 -16.91 11.42 -16.51
CA ARG A 17 -15.54 11.43 -17.10
C ARG A 17 -15.40 10.77 -18.48
N ARG A 18 -16.48 10.66 -19.26
CA ARG A 18 -16.42 10.11 -20.63
C ARG A 18 -16.61 11.12 -21.77
N GLN A 19 -16.75 12.41 -21.47
CA GLN A 19 -16.81 13.46 -22.49
C GLN A 19 -16.02 14.67 -21.99
N GLY A 20 -14.79 14.86 -22.50
CA GLY A 20 -14.04 16.09 -22.25
C GLY A 20 -12.57 15.94 -21.86
N VAL A 21 -11.83 14.95 -22.37
CA VAL A 21 -10.36 15.04 -22.47
C VAL A 21 -9.92 14.33 -23.76
N LEU A 22 -10.19 14.96 -24.89
CA LEU A 22 -9.65 14.62 -26.20
C LEU A 22 -9.26 15.95 -26.86
N ALA A 23 -8.15 16.52 -26.41
CA ALA A 23 -7.38 17.54 -27.13
C ALA A 23 -6.13 17.89 -26.30
N GLN A 24 -4.98 17.84 -26.98
CA GLN A 24 -3.71 18.52 -26.64
C GLN A 24 -2.84 17.90 -25.55
N ALA A 25 -1.85 17.11 -25.99
CA ALA A 25 -0.43 17.41 -25.85
C ALA A 25 0.40 16.31 -26.53
N GLN A 26 0.65 16.48 -27.82
CA GLN A 26 1.88 15.96 -28.44
C GLN A 26 2.96 17.00 -28.16
N GLU A 27 4.09 16.58 -27.57
CA GLU A 27 5.46 16.98 -27.93
C GLU A 27 6.46 16.56 -26.84
N GLY A 28 7.55 15.89 -27.26
CA GLY A 28 8.85 15.88 -26.58
C GLY A 28 9.07 14.85 -25.47
N VAL A 29 9.40 13.61 -25.84
CA VAL A 29 10.12 12.68 -24.97
C VAL A 29 11.62 12.92 -25.17
N PRO A 30 12.41 13.32 -24.15
CA PRO A 30 13.86 13.18 -24.22
C PRO A 30 14.28 11.76 -23.81
N ASP A 31 15.21 11.25 -24.60
CA ASP A 31 15.91 9.97 -24.48
C ASP A 31 16.66 9.78 -23.15
N VAL A 32 16.64 8.52 -22.71
CA VAL A 32 17.74 7.71 -22.13
C VAL A 32 18.60 8.37 -21.04
N PHE A 33 18.43 7.88 -19.80
CA PHE A 33 19.48 7.95 -18.78
C PHE A 33 19.91 6.53 -18.38
N LEU A 34 21.14 6.19 -18.81
CA LEU A 34 21.98 5.17 -18.22
C LEU A 34 22.44 5.66 -16.84
N GLU A 35 22.04 4.98 -15.77
CA GLU A 35 22.56 5.22 -14.43
C GLU A 35 23.87 4.42 -14.18
N PRO A 36 24.77 4.92 -13.32
CA PRO A 36 26.02 4.24 -12.98
C PRO A 36 25.78 3.06 -12.04
N ALA A 37 26.65 2.05 -12.16
CA ALA A 37 26.61 0.82 -11.37
C ALA A 37 26.66 1.09 -9.86
N VAL A 38 25.54 0.86 -9.18
CA VAL A 38 25.47 0.78 -7.71
C VAL A 38 25.83 -0.64 -7.28
N ALA A 39 26.64 -0.73 -6.23
CA ALA A 39 27.22 -1.97 -5.72
C ALA A 39 26.18 -3.09 -5.52
N ALA A 40 26.56 -4.29 -5.96
CA ALA A 40 25.74 -5.50 -5.90
C ALA A 40 25.17 -5.74 -4.48
N PRO A 41 23.87 -6.04 -4.34
CA PRO A 41 23.33 -6.46 -3.08
C PRO A 41 23.93 -7.82 -2.66
N ALA A 42 24.04 -8.02 -1.36
CA ALA A 42 24.54 -9.24 -0.74
C ALA A 42 23.89 -10.49 -1.33
N ALA A 43 24.73 -11.52 -1.51
CA ALA A 43 24.46 -12.76 -2.24
C ALA A 43 23.00 -13.24 -2.15
N ALA A 44 22.39 -13.38 -3.33
CA ALA A 44 21.17 -14.14 -3.52
C ALA A 44 21.30 -15.50 -2.83
N THR A 45 20.35 -15.84 -1.96
CA THR A 45 20.18 -17.21 -1.48
C THR A 45 19.93 -18.07 -2.71
N SER A 46 20.94 -18.81 -3.14
CA SER A 46 20.83 -19.71 -4.28
C SER A 46 19.80 -20.77 -3.96
N CYS A 47 18.72 -20.87 -4.73
CA CYS A 47 17.85 -22.03 -4.67
C CYS A 47 18.57 -23.23 -5.29
N THR A 48 19.47 -23.86 -4.55
CA THR A 48 19.86 -25.24 -4.85
C THR A 48 18.66 -26.11 -4.56
N ALA A 49 18.31 -27.01 -5.49
CA ALA A 49 17.28 -28.03 -5.30
C ALA A 49 17.63 -28.88 -4.06
N GLY A 50 17.15 -28.48 -2.88
CA GLY A 50 17.54 -29.08 -1.61
C GLY A 50 17.27 -28.21 -0.38
N ASP A 51 17.29 -26.87 -0.50
CA ASP A 51 16.86 -26.01 0.60
C ASP A 51 15.34 -25.91 0.60
N ALA A 52 14.71 -26.39 1.68
CA ALA A 52 13.28 -26.24 1.88
C ALA A 52 12.94 -24.75 1.85
N LEU A 53 12.15 -24.33 0.86
CA LEU A 53 11.72 -22.94 0.73
C LEU A 53 10.90 -22.58 1.97
N GLN A 54 11.45 -21.74 2.84
CA GLN A 54 10.71 -21.25 4.00
C GLN A 54 9.54 -20.41 3.51
N LEU A 55 8.32 -20.90 3.75
CA LEU A 55 7.09 -20.19 3.42
C LEU A 55 6.85 -19.12 4.50
N PRO A 56 6.70 -17.84 4.14
CA PRO A 56 6.50 -16.79 5.13
C PRO A 56 5.07 -16.84 5.70
N GLU A 57 4.91 -16.51 6.97
CA GLU A 57 3.58 -16.25 7.52
C GLU A 57 2.92 -15.05 6.78
N PRO A 58 1.60 -15.06 6.55
CA PRO A 58 0.90 -13.91 5.99
C PRO A 58 1.09 -12.67 6.86
N GLN A 59 1.46 -11.57 6.21
CA GLN A 59 1.65 -10.26 6.82
C GLN A 59 0.69 -9.26 6.17
N HIS A 60 -0.28 -8.79 6.95
CA HIS A 60 -1.30 -7.86 6.46
C HIS A 60 -1.02 -6.39 6.81
N ILE A 61 -0.03 -6.13 7.67
CA ILE A 61 0.41 -4.80 8.11
C ILE A 61 1.93 -4.76 8.04
N ILE A 62 2.47 -3.76 7.36
CA ILE A 62 3.90 -3.49 7.19
C ILE A 62 4.18 -2.09 7.73
N LEU A 63 5.18 -1.98 8.60
CA LEU A 63 5.65 -0.70 9.13
C LEU A 63 7.05 -0.45 8.61
N LEU A 64 7.25 0.74 8.03
CA LEU A 64 8.53 1.18 7.51
C LEU A 64 8.89 2.47 8.23
N ASP A 65 9.84 2.37 9.15
CA ASP A 65 10.47 3.53 9.76
C ASP A 65 11.45 4.15 8.77
N ASP A 66 11.62 5.47 8.87
CA ASP A 66 12.50 6.25 7.99
C ASP A 66 12.25 6.01 6.50
N PHE A 67 10.97 5.97 6.10
CA PHE A 67 10.57 5.59 4.75
C PHE A 67 11.14 6.50 3.67
N LEU A 68 10.98 7.82 3.83
CA LEU A 68 11.57 8.79 2.92
C LEU A 68 13.02 9.04 3.29
N ASP A 69 13.81 9.44 2.30
CA ASP A 69 15.07 10.13 2.57
C ASP A 69 14.85 11.27 3.58
N ALA A 70 15.75 11.38 4.56
CA ALA A 70 15.58 12.27 5.70
C ALA A 70 15.43 13.73 5.26
N GLU A 71 16.18 14.17 4.23
CA GLU A 71 16.09 15.52 3.70
C GLU A 71 14.68 15.80 3.15
N LEU A 72 14.12 14.87 2.37
CA LEU A 72 12.78 15.00 1.81
C LEU A 72 11.71 15.02 2.91
N ALA A 73 11.81 14.13 3.90
CA ALA A 73 10.87 14.09 5.03
C ALA A 73 10.84 15.43 5.79
N HIS A 74 12.03 15.98 6.08
CA HIS A 74 12.16 17.28 6.74
C HIS A 74 11.64 18.42 5.87
N GLN A 75 11.97 18.47 4.59
CA GLN A 75 11.47 19.51 3.67
C GLN A 75 9.94 19.52 3.58
N LEU A 76 9.29 18.35 3.51
CA LEU A 76 7.83 18.25 3.53
C LEU A 76 7.24 18.81 4.83
N ARG A 77 7.85 18.47 5.97
CA ARG A 77 7.38 18.94 7.28
C ARG A 77 7.62 20.43 7.50
N GLU A 78 8.79 20.95 7.13
CA GLU A 78 9.12 22.37 7.24
C GLU A 78 8.21 23.22 6.35
N TYR A 79 7.97 22.76 5.13
CA TYR A 79 7.04 23.45 4.23
C TYR A 79 5.61 23.44 4.79
N TYR A 80 5.17 22.33 5.41
CA TYR A 80 3.90 22.31 6.13
C TYR A 80 3.86 23.38 7.22
N ASP A 81 4.86 23.42 8.11
CA ASP A 81 4.92 24.39 9.22
C ASP A 81 4.91 25.83 8.69
N GLU A 82 5.74 26.15 7.70
CA GLU A 82 5.81 27.48 7.09
C GLU A 82 4.45 27.90 6.52
N LYS A 83 3.79 27.00 5.78
CA LYS A 83 2.45 27.28 5.23
C LYS A 83 1.42 27.46 6.32
N MET A 84 1.43 26.66 7.38
CA MET A 84 0.47 26.82 8.47
C MET A 84 0.65 28.13 9.21
N VAL A 85 1.89 28.56 9.47
CA VAL A 85 2.18 29.89 10.03
C VAL A 85 1.65 31.00 9.11
N LEU A 86 2.01 30.95 7.83
CA LEU A 86 1.57 31.96 6.85
C LEU A 86 0.04 31.97 6.68
N ASP A 87 -0.62 30.83 6.82
CA ASP A 87 -2.06 30.69 6.70
C ASP A 87 -2.80 31.28 7.90
N GLN A 88 -2.28 31.08 9.12
CA GLN A 88 -2.82 31.71 10.32
C GLN A 88 -2.80 33.25 10.22
N LEU A 89 -1.79 33.82 9.56
CA LEU A 89 -1.64 35.25 9.30
C LEU A 89 -2.59 35.79 8.21
N ARG A 90 -3.25 34.93 7.43
CA ARG A 90 -4.22 35.33 6.41
C ARG A 90 -5.60 35.58 7.02
N PRO A 91 -6.38 36.52 6.44
CA PRO A 91 -7.80 36.63 6.73
C PRO A 91 -8.50 35.27 6.55
N PRO A 92 -9.46 34.89 7.43
CA PRO A 92 -10.11 33.57 7.39
C PRO A 92 -10.62 33.14 6.02
N GLU A 93 -11.13 34.08 5.22
CA GLU A 93 -11.65 33.88 3.88
C GLU A 93 -10.58 33.62 2.79
N LYS A 94 -9.30 33.79 3.12
CA LYS A 94 -8.14 33.55 2.22
C LYS A 94 -7.22 32.45 2.73
N ARG A 95 -7.61 31.74 3.80
CA ARG A 95 -6.87 30.59 4.31
C ARG A 95 -6.91 29.45 3.30
N ALA A 96 -5.88 28.61 3.30
CA ALA A 96 -5.77 27.45 2.42
C ALA A 96 -7.05 26.63 2.52
N ALA A 97 -7.49 26.09 1.38
CA ALA A 97 -8.71 25.29 1.28
C ALA A 97 -8.50 23.92 1.95
N TRP A 98 -8.44 23.95 3.28
CA TRP A 98 -8.68 22.80 4.14
C TRP A 98 -10.17 22.53 4.04
N GLY A 99 -10.53 21.51 3.26
CA GLY A 99 -11.90 21.01 3.32
C GLY A 99 -12.09 20.38 4.69
N SER A 100 -13.00 20.91 5.51
CA SER A 100 -13.57 20.07 6.57
C SER A 100 -14.28 18.93 5.85
N PHE A 101 -13.81 17.71 6.05
CA PHE A 101 -14.52 16.55 5.52
C PHE A 101 -15.57 16.14 6.55
N ASP A 102 -16.67 16.89 6.58
CA ASP A 102 -17.84 16.58 7.40
C ASP A 102 -18.76 15.66 6.57
N ALA A 103 -18.41 14.37 6.47
CA ALA A 103 -19.26 13.36 5.85
C ALA A 103 -19.37 12.14 6.78
N PRO A 104 -20.59 11.58 6.90
CA PRO A 104 -21.19 11.00 8.13
C PRO A 104 -20.69 11.53 9.52
N PRO A 105 -21.40 11.28 10.63
CA PRO A 105 -21.08 11.86 11.95
C PRO A 105 -19.70 11.44 12.54
N ASP A 106 -18.99 10.50 11.89
CA ASP A 106 -17.80 9.85 12.43
C ASP A 106 -16.47 10.40 11.86
N PHE A 107 -16.51 11.31 10.89
CA PHE A 107 -15.32 11.90 10.27
C PHE A 107 -15.23 13.38 10.63
N ARG A 108 -14.16 13.75 11.35
CA ARG A 108 -13.80 15.13 11.63
C ARG A 108 -12.31 15.28 11.42
N LEU A 109 -11.88 15.71 10.25
CA LEU A 109 -10.48 16.02 9.97
C LEU A 109 -10.38 17.08 8.89
N PHE A 110 -9.22 17.73 8.84
CA PHE A 110 -8.89 18.67 7.78
C PHE A 110 -8.10 17.95 6.70
N ARG A 111 -8.51 18.11 5.45
CA ARG A 111 -7.85 17.49 4.31
C ARG A 111 -7.65 18.45 3.15
N THR A 112 -6.58 18.23 2.39
CA THR A 112 -6.33 18.90 1.13
C THR A 112 -5.54 17.96 0.20
N PRO A 113 -5.69 18.06 -1.14
CA PRO A 113 -4.83 17.30 -2.05
C PRO A 113 -3.36 17.72 -1.89
N ALA A 114 -2.45 16.76 -1.75
CA ALA A 114 -1.03 17.05 -1.51
C ALA A 114 -0.40 17.86 -2.65
N HIS A 115 -0.76 17.58 -3.91
CA HIS A 115 -0.28 18.32 -5.09
C HIS A 115 -0.69 19.79 -5.11
N ALA A 116 -1.79 20.14 -4.42
CA ALA A 116 -2.27 21.51 -4.32
C ALA A 116 -1.62 22.27 -3.14
N PHE A 117 -1.06 21.53 -2.18
CA PHE A 117 -0.41 22.09 -1.00
C PHE A 117 1.09 22.27 -1.21
N PHE A 118 1.79 21.19 -1.58
CA PHE A 118 3.25 21.19 -1.73
C PHE A 118 3.70 21.78 -3.07
N PRO A 119 4.92 22.35 -3.16
CA PRO A 119 5.50 22.76 -4.42
C PRO A 119 5.64 21.56 -5.36
N PRO A 120 5.51 21.76 -6.69
CA PRO A 120 5.57 20.67 -7.66
C PRO A 120 6.81 19.78 -7.50
N GLN A 121 7.98 20.34 -7.19
CA GLN A 121 9.21 19.58 -7.03
C GLN A 121 9.19 18.66 -5.80
N LEU A 122 8.68 19.13 -4.65
CA LEU A 122 8.58 18.29 -3.44
C LEU A 122 7.52 17.21 -3.62
N HIS A 123 6.40 17.56 -4.25
CA HIS A 123 5.34 16.58 -4.53
C HIS A 123 5.82 15.48 -5.49
N ALA A 124 6.52 15.84 -6.57
CA ALA A 124 7.05 14.88 -7.52
C ALA A 124 8.04 13.89 -6.86
N ARG A 125 8.92 14.38 -5.97
CA ARG A 125 9.85 13.53 -5.21
C ARG A 125 9.12 12.59 -4.25
N LEU A 126 8.05 13.05 -3.61
CA LEU A 126 7.18 12.22 -2.76
C LEU A 126 6.50 11.11 -3.58
N GLU A 127 5.88 11.47 -4.71
CA GLU A 127 5.22 10.51 -5.60
C GLU A 127 6.21 9.49 -6.16
N GLU A 128 7.40 9.93 -6.55
CA GLU A 128 8.46 9.06 -7.06
C GLU A 128 8.92 8.05 -6.00
N ALA A 129 9.15 8.51 -4.76
CA ALA A 129 9.53 7.62 -3.65
C ALA A 129 8.46 6.53 -3.40
N LEU A 130 7.19 6.94 -3.37
CA LEU A 130 6.06 6.02 -3.18
C LEU A 130 5.91 5.04 -4.34
N ALA A 131 5.98 5.53 -5.59
CA ALA A 131 5.86 4.71 -6.80
C ALA A 131 7.03 3.73 -6.93
N ARG A 132 8.26 4.17 -6.63
CA ARG A 132 9.45 3.32 -6.64
C ARG A 132 9.34 2.19 -5.61
N TYR A 133 8.90 2.50 -4.38
CA TYR A 133 8.64 1.47 -3.38
C TYR A 133 7.53 0.52 -3.83
N GLY A 134 6.42 1.06 -4.34
CA GLY A 134 5.30 0.26 -4.84
C GLY A 134 5.72 -0.71 -5.93
N ALA A 135 6.46 -0.23 -6.93
CA ALA A 135 6.89 -1.04 -8.06
C ALA A 135 7.83 -2.17 -7.61
N ARG A 136 8.80 -1.85 -6.74
CA ARG A 136 9.81 -2.82 -6.27
C ARG A 136 9.23 -3.81 -5.27
N GLU A 137 8.53 -3.33 -4.24
CA GLU A 137 8.18 -4.17 -3.08
C GLU A 137 6.73 -4.69 -3.14
N LEU A 138 5.82 -3.97 -3.80
CA LEU A 138 4.38 -4.30 -3.81
C LEU A 138 3.86 -4.75 -5.18
N GLY A 139 4.70 -4.71 -6.22
CA GLY A 139 4.26 -4.91 -7.60
C GLY A 139 3.15 -3.93 -7.99
N CYS A 140 3.25 -2.67 -7.57
CA CYS A 140 2.27 -1.62 -7.85
C CYS A 140 2.98 -0.37 -8.39
N CYS A 141 2.88 -0.11 -9.70
CA CYS A 141 3.66 0.95 -10.36
C CYS A 141 3.10 2.37 -10.17
N SER A 142 1.96 2.53 -9.49
CA SER A 142 1.37 3.84 -9.25
C SER A 142 0.58 3.89 -7.95
N VAL A 143 0.39 5.12 -7.45
CA VAL A 143 -0.44 5.43 -6.29
C VAL A 143 -1.62 6.31 -6.70
N SER A 144 -2.67 6.30 -5.90
CA SER A 144 -3.76 7.25 -5.98
C SER A 144 -3.28 8.69 -5.70
N PRO A 145 -4.04 9.73 -6.08
CA PRO A 145 -3.77 11.09 -5.63
C PRO A 145 -3.65 11.17 -4.10
N ILE A 146 -2.53 11.71 -3.61
CA ILE A 146 -2.20 11.74 -2.19
C ILE A 146 -3.02 12.83 -1.50
N THR A 147 -3.64 12.49 -0.38
CA THR A 147 -4.33 13.46 0.49
C THR A 147 -3.44 13.80 1.68
N LEU A 148 -3.19 15.08 1.90
CA LEU A 148 -2.60 15.60 3.13
C LEU A 148 -3.73 15.87 4.13
N SER A 149 -3.59 15.32 5.33
CA SER A 149 -4.55 15.50 6.41
C SER A 149 -3.86 15.89 7.71
N TYR A 150 -4.53 16.71 8.52
CA TYR A 150 -4.13 16.92 9.91
C TYR A 150 -5.31 16.79 10.87
N TYR A 151 -4.99 16.45 12.11
CA TYR A 151 -5.93 16.16 13.18
C TYR A 151 -5.55 16.99 14.41
N VAL A 152 -6.52 17.78 14.88
CA VAL A 152 -6.47 18.56 16.12
C VAL A 152 -7.51 18.01 17.09
N ASN A 153 -7.72 18.69 18.22
CA ASN A 153 -8.61 18.28 19.28
C ASN A 153 -10.03 17.96 18.75
N GLY A 154 -10.52 16.78 19.09
CA GLY A 154 -11.82 16.30 18.64
C GLY A 154 -11.84 15.68 17.25
N CYS A 155 -10.72 15.69 16.50
CA CYS A 155 -10.66 15.08 15.18
C CYS A 155 -10.74 13.55 15.24
N THR A 156 -11.51 12.98 14.33
CA THR A 156 -11.74 11.55 14.17
C THR A 156 -11.78 11.10 12.71
N HIS A 157 -11.52 9.82 12.49
CA HIS A 157 -11.72 9.10 11.25
C HIS A 157 -12.49 7.81 11.57
N GLY A 158 -13.73 7.69 11.10
CA GLY A 158 -14.60 6.55 11.37
C GLY A 158 -14.07 5.21 10.85
N TRP A 159 -14.70 4.10 11.25
CA TRP A 159 -14.37 2.76 10.75
C TRP A 159 -14.69 2.64 9.27
N HIS A 160 -13.71 2.21 8.49
CA HIS A 160 -13.86 1.92 7.08
C HIS A 160 -12.77 0.96 6.61
N CYS A 161 -12.93 0.41 5.41
CA CYS A 161 -11.89 -0.35 4.72
C CYS A 161 -11.49 0.35 3.41
N ALA A 162 -10.30 0.03 2.93
CA ALA A 162 -9.75 0.60 1.70
C ALA A 162 -9.97 -0.29 0.46
N ALA A 163 -10.58 -1.47 0.62
CA ALA A 163 -10.74 -2.48 -0.42
C ALA A 163 -11.32 -1.96 -1.76
N PRO A 164 -12.24 -0.98 -1.79
CA PRO A 164 -12.72 -0.44 -3.07
C PRO A 164 -11.68 0.38 -3.85
N GLN A 165 -10.55 0.74 -3.25
CA GLN A 165 -9.60 1.73 -3.77
C GLN A 165 -8.28 1.12 -4.27
N GLY A 166 -7.85 -0.01 -3.69
CA GLY A 166 -6.63 -0.69 -4.09
C GLY A 166 -6.28 -1.87 -3.16
N PRO A 167 -5.29 -2.71 -3.54
CA PRO A 167 -4.83 -3.85 -2.74
C PRO A 167 -4.14 -3.41 -1.44
N PHE A 168 -3.48 -2.24 -1.46
CA PHE A 168 -2.77 -1.71 -0.30
C PHE A 168 -3.14 -0.26 -0.04
N ALA A 169 -3.42 0.05 1.22
CA ALA A 169 -3.56 1.41 1.70
C ALA A 169 -2.32 1.80 2.50
N PHE A 170 -1.99 3.09 2.50
CA PHE A 170 -0.88 3.61 3.27
C PHE A 170 -1.22 4.92 3.99
N VAL A 171 -0.51 5.13 5.10
CA VAL A 171 -0.41 6.39 5.83
C VAL A 171 1.08 6.64 6.07
N LEU A 172 1.60 7.73 5.52
CA LEU A 172 2.94 8.24 5.80
C LEU A 172 2.83 9.42 6.76
N SER A 173 3.51 9.36 7.91
CA SER A 173 3.39 10.41 8.92
C SER A 173 4.46 11.49 8.82
N LEU A 174 4.01 12.74 8.93
CA LEU A 174 4.83 13.93 9.16
C LEU A 174 4.67 14.45 10.60
N THR A 175 4.07 13.67 11.50
CA THR A 175 3.81 14.08 12.88
C THR A 175 5.11 14.07 13.67
N ARG A 176 5.38 15.14 14.43
CA ARG A 176 6.41 15.13 15.47
C ARG A 176 5.85 14.38 16.68
N TRP A 177 5.89 13.05 16.60
CA TRP A 177 5.24 12.20 17.60
C TRP A 177 5.93 12.29 18.96
N GLU A 178 7.25 12.37 18.95
CA GLU A 178 8.05 12.66 20.14
C GLU A 178 7.89 14.14 20.51
N GLY A 179 7.55 14.40 21.79
CA GLY A 179 7.38 15.77 22.30
C GLY A 179 6.05 16.44 21.96
N ARG A 180 5.10 15.72 21.35
CA ARG A 180 3.76 16.23 21.02
C ARG A 180 2.99 16.76 22.24
N GLY A 181 2.20 17.81 22.05
CA GLY A 181 1.31 18.38 23.07
C GLY A 181 -0.05 17.68 23.21
N PHE A 182 -0.34 16.67 22.38
CA PHE A 182 -1.63 15.98 22.34
C PHE A 182 -1.55 14.49 22.68
N ARG A 183 -2.71 13.88 22.94
CA ARG A 183 -2.88 12.44 23.12
C ARG A 183 -3.76 11.86 22.03
N GLY A 184 -3.66 10.56 21.83
CA GLY A 184 -4.36 9.85 20.78
C GLY A 184 -3.80 10.12 19.38
N GLY A 185 -4.58 9.77 18.34
CA GLY A 185 -4.17 9.89 16.94
C GLY A 185 -3.54 8.62 16.35
N GLU A 186 -3.48 7.53 17.11
CA GLU A 186 -3.06 6.23 16.63
C GLU A 186 -4.03 5.72 15.57
N LEU A 187 -3.47 5.06 14.56
CA LEU A 187 -4.27 4.28 13.62
C LEU A 187 -4.65 2.96 14.29
N VAL A 188 -5.96 2.76 14.48
CA VAL A 188 -6.50 1.52 15.04
C VAL A 188 -6.88 0.62 13.87
N MET A 189 -6.30 -0.57 13.84
CA MET A 189 -6.63 -1.61 12.86
C MET A 189 -7.26 -2.79 13.56
N LEU A 190 -8.38 -3.28 13.05
CA LEU A 190 -8.91 -4.55 13.52
C LEU A 190 -8.05 -5.69 12.97
N GLN A 191 -7.74 -6.64 13.85
CA GLN A 191 -7.32 -7.96 13.41
C GLN A 191 -8.43 -8.54 12.53
N TYR A 192 -8.00 -9.30 11.56
CA TYR A 192 -8.87 -9.85 10.56
C TYR A 192 -9.85 -10.86 11.18
N ASN A 193 -11.06 -10.98 10.61
CA ASN A 193 -12.20 -11.80 11.09
C ASN A 193 -13.04 -11.18 12.22
N MET A 194 -12.63 -10.05 12.79
CA MET A 194 -13.33 -9.43 13.93
C MET A 194 -14.49 -8.52 13.54
N TRP A 195 -14.73 -8.31 12.24
CA TRP A 195 -15.91 -7.57 11.73
C TRP A 195 -17.22 -8.34 11.95
N GLU A 196 -17.19 -9.67 11.88
CA GLU A 196 -18.38 -10.52 11.96
C GLU A 196 -18.74 -10.94 13.39
N THR A 197 -17.87 -10.66 14.34
CA THR A 197 -18.04 -11.05 15.75
C THR A 197 -18.42 -9.85 16.62
N ASP A 198 -19.12 -10.14 17.71
CA ASP A 198 -19.65 -9.17 18.65
C ASP A 198 -18.63 -8.11 19.15
N GLU A 199 -19.14 -7.05 19.79
CA GLU A 199 -18.29 -6.00 20.37
C GLU A 199 -17.20 -6.53 21.32
N ALA A 200 -17.37 -7.71 21.92
CA ALA A 200 -16.38 -8.31 22.81
C ALA A 200 -15.16 -8.84 22.04
N SER A 201 -15.41 -9.37 20.85
CA SER A 201 -14.39 -9.86 19.94
C SER A 201 -13.57 -8.70 19.36
N GLN A 202 -14.21 -7.61 18.90
CA GLN A 202 -13.52 -6.41 18.42
C GLN A 202 -12.54 -5.79 19.46
N LYS A 203 -12.72 -6.08 20.76
CA LYS A 203 -11.84 -5.62 21.85
C LYS A 203 -10.53 -6.40 21.97
N LEU A 204 -10.45 -7.66 21.54
CA LEU A 204 -9.28 -8.53 21.79
C LEU A 204 -8.22 -8.52 20.69
N GLY A 205 -8.58 -8.10 19.48
CA GLY A 205 -7.70 -8.14 18.32
C GLY A 205 -7.63 -6.81 17.61
N SER A 206 -7.02 -5.79 18.21
CA SER A 206 -6.73 -4.54 17.50
C SER A 206 -5.27 -4.16 17.62
N THR A 207 -4.71 -3.65 16.53
CA THR A 207 -3.34 -3.14 16.47
C THR A 207 -3.40 -1.62 16.47
N LEU A 208 -2.66 -0.99 17.38
CA LEU A 208 -2.46 0.45 17.43
C LEU A 208 -1.15 0.79 16.74
N ILE A 209 -1.18 1.73 15.80
CA ILE A 209 -0.01 2.19 15.09
C ILE A 209 0.17 3.68 15.35
N GLU A 210 1.26 3.98 16.04
CA GLU A 210 1.69 5.35 16.31
C GLU A 210 2.17 6.03 15.01
N PRO A 211 1.72 7.27 14.73
CA PRO A 211 2.14 8.04 13.57
C PRO A 211 3.52 8.69 13.84
N VAL A 212 4.55 7.87 14.04
CA VAL A 212 5.93 8.33 14.24
C VAL A 212 6.41 9.09 12.99
N PHE A 213 7.21 10.15 13.19
CA PHE A 213 7.74 10.94 12.08
C PHE A 213 8.45 10.04 11.05
N ASN A 214 8.16 10.25 9.76
CA ASN A 214 8.71 9.49 8.64
C ASN A 214 8.41 7.97 8.67
N ARG A 215 7.47 7.51 9.50
CA ARG A 215 6.94 6.15 9.42
C ARG A 215 5.87 6.06 8.34
N MET A 216 5.99 5.07 7.46
CA MET A 216 4.90 4.61 6.62
C MET A 216 4.27 3.34 7.23
N ALA A 217 2.98 3.43 7.53
CA ALA A 217 2.15 2.26 7.78
C ALA A 217 1.48 1.86 6.47
N LEU A 218 1.65 0.61 6.07
CA LEU A 218 1.06 0.01 4.87
C LEU A 218 0.26 -1.22 5.28
N TRP A 219 -0.92 -1.43 4.70
CA TRP A 219 -1.74 -2.59 5.05
C TRP A 219 -2.59 -3.06 3.89
N ASP A 220 -3.05 -4.30 3.99
CA ASP A 220 -4.05 -4.90 3.10
C ASP A 220 -5.34 -4.06 3.10
N GLY A 221 -5.78 -3.63 1.93
CA GLY A 221 -6.96 -2.78 1.78
C GLY A 221 -8.24 -3.35 2.39
N ARG A 222 -8.30 -4.67 2.60
CA ARG A 222 -9.43 -5.38 3.23
C ARG A 222 -9.51 -5.18 4.75
N ILE A 223 -8.44 -4.73 5.41
CA ILE A 223 -8.46 -4.46 6.85
C ILE A 223 -9.27 -3.20 7.13
N SER A 224 -10.19 -3.31 8.09
CA SER A 224 -10.91 -2.17 8.64
C SER A 224 -10.04 -1.38 9.61
N TYR A 225 -10.04 -0.06 9.46
CA TYR A 225 -9.23 0.84 10.27
C TYR A 225 -9.98 2.14 10.62
N ALA A 226 -9.48 2.84 11.65
CA ALA A 226 -10.04 4.09 12.13
C ALA A 226 -9.00 4.93 12.91
N VAL A 227 -9.36 6.20 13.15
CA VAL A 227 -8.67 7.12 14.09
C VAL A 227 -9.76 7.73 14.97
N ARG A 228 -10.30 6.99 15.95
CA ARG A 228 -11.47 7.43 16.73
C ARG A 228 -11.40 6.93 18.16
N GLN A 229 -12.25 7.47 19.04
CA GLN A 229 -12.61 6.85 20.31
C GLN A 229 -12.87 5.35 20.06
N PRO A 230 -12.03 4.46 20.61
CA PRO A 230 -12.29 3.05 20.50
C PRO A 230 -13.42 2.68 21.46
N LEU A 231 -13.89 1.44 21.35
CA LEU A 231 -14.91 0.81 22.21
C LEU A 231 -14.73 1.23 23.69
N PRO A 232 -15.81 1.29 24.49
CA PRO A 232 -15.87 1.97 25.81
C PRO A 232 -14.80 1.63 26.87
N LEU A 233 -13.92 0.65 26.63
CA LEU A 233 -12.77 0.28 27.46
C LEU A 233 -11.42 0.87 27.00
N LEU A 234 -11.34 1.45 25.80
CA LEU A 234 -10.15 2.15 25.27
C LEU A 234 -10.46 3.64 25.01
N ALA A 235 -11.55 4.15 25.59
CA ALA A 235 -11.97 5.54 25.47
C ALA A 235 -10.78 6.50 25.73
N GLY A 236 -10.56 7.43 24.80
CA GLY A 236 -9.51 8.46 24.85
C GLY A 236 -8.19 8.12 24.14
N LEU A 237 -8.02 6.90 23.58
CA LEU A 237 -6.71 6.49 23.05
C LEU A 237 -6.46 6.75 21.55
N ALA A 238 -7.45 6.98 20.70
CA ALA A 238 -7.19 7.19 19.26
C ALA A 238 -7.82 8.43 18.64
N GLN A 239 -8.77 9.09 19.33
CA GLN A 239 -9.15 10.46 18.98
C GLN A 239 -8.01 11.40 19.37
N VAL A 240 -7.73 12.42 18.55
CA VAL A 240 -6.76 13.45 18.93
C VAL A 240 -7.37 14.37 19.98
N GLU A 241 -6.69 14.53 21.12
CA GLU A 241 -7.12 15.34 22.25
C GLU A 241 -5.98 16.22 22.77
N GLY A 242 -6.28 17.49 23.05
CA GLY A 242 -5.38 18.39 23.80
C GLY A 242 -4.67 19.48 23.00
N THR A 243 -4.74 19.49 21.66
CA THR A 243 -4.17 20.57 20.84
C THR A 243 -5.15 21.09 19.80
N ASP A 244 -5.39 22.40 19.76
CA ASP A 244 -6.10 23.07 18.67
C ASP A 244 -5.13 23.72 17.68
N ASP A 245 -3.81 23.66 17.94
CA ASP A 245 -2.77 24.25 17.11
C ASP A 245 -2.41 23.30 15.96
N PRO A 246 -2.62 23.69 14.69
CA PRO A 246 -2.22 22.86 13.55
C PRO A 246 -0.71 22.59 13.46
N LEU A 247 0.14 23.41 14.09
CA LEU A 247 1.59 23.17 14.12
C LEU A 247 1.98 22.01 15.04
N ASP A 248 1.18 21.76 16.08
CA ASP A 248 1.31 20.64 17.01
C ASP A 248 0.36 19.48 16.65
N ALA A 249 -0.36 19.56 15.54
CA ALA A 249 -1.30 18.52 15.11
C ALA A 249 -0.62 17.19 14.73
N ARG A 250 -1.42 16.12 14.69
CA ARG A 250 -1.07 14.91 13.95
C ARG A 250 -1.20 15.20 12.46
N VAL A 251 -0.12 15.00 11.70
CA VAL A 251 -0.04 15.29 10.26
C VAL A 251 0.32 14.03 9.49
N VAL A 252 -0.48 13.70 8.47
CA VAL A 252 -0.30 12.48 7.68
C VAL A 252 -0.61 12.70 6.20
N LEU A 253 0.09 11.94 5.37
CA LEU A 253 -0.19 11.74 3.95
C LEU A 253 -0.88 10.40 3.79
N ILE A 254 -1.99 10.36 3.08
CA ILE A 254 -2.85 9.18 2.94
C ILE A 254 -3.05 8.89 1.46
N GLY A 255 -2.97 7.61 1.08
CA GLY A 255 -3.29 7.15 -0.26
C GLY A 255 -3.40 5.63 -0.35
N TRP A 256 -3.52 5.16 -1.58
CA TRP A 256 -3.62 3.76 -1.94
C TRP A 256 -2.64 3.45 -3.07
N TYR A 257 -2.08 2.25 -3.05
CA TYR A 257 -1.44 1.70 -4.24
C TYR A 257 -2.53 1.21 -5.20
N ASN A 258 -2.35 1.50 -6.48
CA ASN A 258 -3.32 1.15 -7.52
C ASN A 258 -3.21 -0.34 -7.90
N GLU A 259 -3.82 -0.73 -9.02
CA GLU A 259 -3.82 -2.11 -9.50
C GLU A 259 -2.41 -2.68 -9.63
N PRO A 260 -2.18 -3.92 -9.15
CA PRO A 260 -0.88 -4.56 -9.28
C PRO A 260 -0.46 -4.70 -10.75
N SER A 261 0.82 -4.45 -11.00
CA SER A 261 1.47 -4.52 -12.29
C SER A 261 2.82 -5.19 -12.14
N LEU A 262 3.21 -5.93 -13.17
CA LEU A 262 4.55 -6.46 -13.31
C LEU A 262 5.56 -5.30 -13.28
N PHE A 263 6.71 -5.53 -12.64
CA PHE A 263 7.84 -4.61 -12.67
C PHE A 263 9.14 -5.40 -12.89
N LEU A 264 9.93 -4.99 -13.89
CA LEU A 264 11.17 -5.66 -14.25
C LEU A 264 12.34 -4.68 -14.17
N THR A 265 13.48 -5.19 -13.73
CA THR A 265 14.76 -4.49 -13.81
C THR A 265 15.84 -5.45 -14.27
N GLY A 266 16.68 -5.03 -15.21
CA GLY A 266 17.78 -5.83 -15.74
C GLY A 266 17.67 -6.02 -17.25
N SER A 267 18.23 -7.12 -17.73
CA SER A 267 18.50 -7.28 -19.17
C SER A 267 17.33 -7.79 -20.01
N LEU A 268 16.35 -8.50 -19.43
CA LEU A 268 15.15 -8.91 -20.17
C LEU A 268 14.15 -7.76 -20.24
N SER A 269 13.68 -7.47 -21.44
CA SER A 269 12.50 -6.63 -21.66
C SER A 269 11.19 -7.34 -21.28
N GLU A 270 10.11 -6.57 -21.11
CA GLU A 270 8.77 -7.13 -20.88
C GLU A 270 8.35 -8.14 -21.95
N ALA A 271 8.59 -7.81 -23.21
CA ALA A 271 8.26 -8.68 -24.34
C ALA A 271 9.05 -10.00 -24.30
N GLU A 272 10.29 -9.96 -23.80
CA GLU A 272 11.13 -11.13 -23.69
C GLU A 272 10.77 -12.01 -22.49
N ALA A 273 10.32 -11.40 -21.39
CA ALA A 273 9.90 -12.12 -20.19
C ALA A 273 8.51 -12.74 -20.32
N ALA A 274 7.61 -12.12 -21.10
CA ALA A 274 6.20 -12.48 -21.19
C ALA A 274 5.94 -13.98 -21.46
N PRO A 275 6.57 -14.64 -22.46
CA PRO A 275 6.27 -16.05 -22.74
C PRO A 275 6.60 -17.00 -21.58
N GLY A 276 7.71 -16.74 -20.88
CA GLY A 276 8.11 -17.53 -19.71
C GLY A 276 7.16 -17.33 -18.52
N LEU A 277 6.70 -16.08 -18.36
CA LEU A 277 5.76 -15.70 -17.31
C LEU A 277 4.37 -16.29 -17.57
N GLU A 278 3.85 -16.17 -18.78
CA GLU A 278 2.55 -16.74 -19.21
C GLU A 278 2.53 -18.25 -18.98
N ALA A 279 3.54 -18.98 -19.46
CA ALA A 279 3.63 -20.42 -19.26
C ALA A 279 3.72 -20.81 -17.77
N CYS A 280 4.37 -19.99 -16.93
CA CYS A 280 4.40 -20.19 -15.49
C CYS A 280 3.01 -19.99 -14.86
N LEU A 281 2.34 -18.89 -15.20
CA LEU A 281 1.03 -18.51 -14.67
C LEU A 281 -0.06 -19.50 -15.09
N GLU A 282 -0.02 -20.03 -16.33
CA GLU A 282 -0.95 -21.07 -16.79
C GLU A 282 -0.86 -22.34 -15.94
N ARG A 283 0.36 -22.84 -15.68
CA ARG A 283 0.57 -24.02 -14.83
C ARG A 283 0.16 -23.76 -13.38
N LEU A 284 0.53 -22.59 -12.86
CA LEU A 284 0.17 -22.19 -11.50
C LEU A 284 -1.35 -22.11 -11.35
N HIS A 285 -2.05 -21.48 -12.29
CA HIS A 285 -3.50 -21.38 -12.28
C HIS A 285 -4.16 -22.77 -12.29
N ALA A 286 -3.68 -23.69 -13.12
CA ALA A 286 -4.14 -25.08 -13.13
C ALA A 286 -3.91 -25.80 -11.79
N ALA A 287 -2.82 -25.50 -11.08
CA ALA A 287 -2.50 -26.11 -9.79
C ALA A 287 -3.33 -25.54 -8.62
N LEU A 288 -3.68 -24.25 -8.66
CA LEU A 288 -4.42 -23.58 -7.56
C LEU A 288 -5.93 -23.89 -7.58
N GLY A 289 -6.48 -24.22 -8.75
CA GLY A 289 -7.90 -24.52 -8.95
C GLY A 289 -8.80 -23.27 -9.02
N GLU A 290 -10.01 -23.42 -9.55
CA GLU A 290 -11.03 -22.36 -9.63
C GLU A 290 -12.35 -22.76 -8.93
N PRO A 291 -12.88 -21.94 -7.98
CA PRO A 291 -12.25 -20.76 -7.40
C PRO A 291 -11.08 -21.14 -6.47
N ALA A 292 -10.12 -20.23 -6.32
CA ALA A 292 -9.03 -20.43 -5.37
C ALA A 292 -9.60 -20.47 -3.93
N PRO A 293 -9.17 -21.40 -3.08
CA PRO A 293 -9.65 -21.52 -1.70
C PRO A 293 -9.13 -20.41 -0.77
N ALA A 294 -8.39 -19.44 -1.32
CA ALA A 294 -7.83 -18.30 -0.61
C ALA A 294 -7.95 -17.02 -1.44
N SER A 295 -8.03 -15.87 -0.75
CA SER A 295 -8.05 -14.52 -1.33
C SER A 295 -6.93 -13.66 -0.76
N GLY A 296 -6.40 -12.73 -1.55
CA GLY A 296 -5.35 -11.80 -1.12
C GLY A 296 -4.38 -11.45 -2.23
N THR A 297 -3.23 -10.91 -1.85
CA THR A 297 -2.17 -10.52 -2.78
C THR A 297 -0.85 -11.12 -2.32
N VAL A 298 -0.18 -11.79 -3.24
CA VAL A 298 1.19 -12.28 -3.07
C VAL A 298 2.08 -11.51 -4.04
N VAL A 299 3.22 -11.03 -3.56
CA VAL A 299 4.22 -10.38 -4.41
C VAL A 299 5.53 -11.11 -4.22
N LEU A 300 6.11 -11.55 -5.33
CA LEU A 300 7.39 -12.27 -5.35
C LEU A 300 8.42 -11.46 -6.14
N ARG A 301 9.69 -11.62 -5.79
CA ARG A 301 10.81 -11.27 -6.66
C ARG A 301 11.48 -12.52 -7.20
N LEU A 302 11.47 -12.68 -8.51
CA LEU A 302 12.19 -13.73 -9.22
C LEU A 302 13.54 -13.19 -9.68
N SER A 303 14.62 -13.88 -9.33
CA SER A 303 15.96 -13.60 -9.86
C SER A 303 16.24 -14.52 -11.04
N VAL A 304 16.26 -13.99 -12.25
CA VAL A 304 16.47 -14.74 -13.50
C VAL A 304 17.93 -14.62 -13.92
N CYS A 305 18.58 -15.77 -14.12
CA CYS A 305 19.94 -15.84 -14.65
C CYS A 305 19.95 -15.52 -16.15
N GLY A 306 20.74 -14.51 -16.54
CA GLY A 306 20.81 -14.06 -17.94
C GLY A 306 21.34 -15.11 -18.91
N GLU A 307 22.33 -15.90 -18.50
CA GLU A 307 22.95 -16.91 -19.36
C GLU A 307 22.05 -18.11 -19.64
N THR A 308 21.18 -18.47 -18.69
CA THR A 308 20.41 -19.72 -18.73
C THR A 308 18.91 -19.51 -18.83
N GLY A 309 18.42 -18.31 -18.53
CA GLY A 309 17.00 -18.00 -18.39
C GLY A 309 16.32 -18.71 -17.21
N GLN A 310 17.08 -19.37 -16.33
CA GLN A 310 16.53 -20.06 -15.16
C GLN A 310 16.31 -19.10 -14.00
N VAL A 311 15.25 -19.34 -13.22
CA VAL A 311 15.06 -18.66 -11.94
C VAL A 311 16.05 -19.23 -10.93
N GLY A 312 17.01 -18.41 -10.51
CA GLY A 312 18.03 -18.74 -9.51
C GLY A 312 17.58 -18.49 -8.07
N GLY A 313 16.50 -17.73 -7.88
CA GLY A 313 15.94 -17.44 -6.56
C GLY A 313 14.53 -16.85 -6.62
N VAL A 314 13.73 -17.18 -5.61
CA VAL A 314 12.40 -16.61 -5.38
C VAL A 314 12.37 -16.01 -3.98
N ARG A 315 12.08 -14.71 -3.90
CA ARG A 315 11.93 -13.99 -2.64
C ARG A 315 10.48 -13.54 -2.46
N TRP A 316 9.92 -13.80 -1.30
CA TRP A 316 8.62 -13.25 -0.92
C TRP A 316 8.78 -11.80 -0.47
N LEU A 317 7.98 -10.91 -1.05
CA LEU A 317 7.97 -9.48 -0.71
C LEU A 317 6.72 -9.13 0.09
N VAL A 318 5.56 -9.61 -0.37
CA VAL A 318 4.28 -9.44 0.31
C VAL A 318 3.48 -10.74 0.26
N ASN A 319 2.80 -11.06 1.35
CA ASN A 319 1.86 -12.16 1.41
C ASN A 319 0.67 -11.78 2.28
N THR A 320 -0.47 -11.50 1.65
CA THR A 320 -1.73 -11.24 2.37
C THR A 320 -2.76 -12.35 2.19
N LEU A 321 -2.34 -13.56 1.82
CA LEU A 321 -3.27 -14.67 1.61
C LEU A 321 -4.09 -14.96 2.86
N ARG A 322 -5.38 -15.22 2.63
CA ARG A 322 -6.32 -15.76 3.60
C ARG A 322 -7.12 -16.88 2.96
N ALA A 323 -7.29 -17.99 3.67
CA ALA A 323 -8.28 -19.00 3.33
C ALA A 323 -9.73 -18.53 3.47
N ASP A 324 -10.59 -18.95 2.56
CA ASP A 324 -12.03 -18.73 2.66
C ASP A 324 -12.59 -19.33 3.98
N PRO A 325 -13.35 -18.57 4.79
CA PRO A 325 -13.94 -19.07 6.03
C PRO A 325 -14.91 -20.25 5.88
N GLU A 326 -15.45 -20.52 4.69
CA GLU A 326 -16.47 -21.56 4.50
C GLU A 326 -15.92 -23.00 4.37
N GLY A 327 -14.59 -23.18 4.42
CA GLY A 327 -13.92 -24.48 4.27
C GLY A 327 -13.87 -25.34 5.54
N HIS A 328 -13.88 -26.67 5.38
CA HIS A 328 -13.62 -27.64 6.46
C HIS A 328 -12.11 -27.84 6.73
N THR A 329 -11.26 -27.36 5.82
CA THR A 329 -9.80 -27.41 5.94
C THR A 329 -9.33 -26.28 6.86
N PRO A 330 -8.37 -26.54 7.77
CA PRO A 330 -7.81 -25.47 8.59
C PRO A 330 -7.26 -24.32 7.72
N PRO A 331 -7.56 -23.05 8.04
CA PRO A 331 -7.16 -21.90 7.22
C PRO A 331 -5.66 -21.83 6.90
N TRP A 332 -4.80 -22.16 7.87
CA TRP A 332 -3.35 -22.17 7.67
C TRP A 332 -2.92 -23.21 6.63
N ALA A 333 -3.54 -24.39 6.60
CA ALA A 333 -3.18 -25.46 5.66
C ALA A 333 -3.56 -25.09 4.22
N VAL A 334 -4.68 -24.37 4.04
CA VAL A 334 -5.07 -23.81 2.74
C VAL A 334 -4.04 -22.79 2.27
N VAL A 335 -3.64 -21.85 3.15
CA VAL A 335 -2.64 -20.83 2.82
C VAL A 335 -1.29 -21.47 2.47
N GLU A 336 -0.78 -22.39 3.29
CA GLU A 336 0.47 -23.10 3.05
C GLU A 336 0.47 -23.88 1.73
N ALA A 337 -0.64 -24.56 1.40
CA ALA A 337 -0.77 -25.28 0.14
C ALA A 337 -0.71 -24.33 -1.07
N GLN A 338 -1.37 -23.18 -1.00
CA GLN A 338 -1.31 -22.16 -2.05
C GLN A 338 0.10 -21.60 -2.18
N GLN A 339 0.77 -21.31 -1.05
CA GLN A 339 2.14 -20.81 -1.06
C GLN A 339 3.15 -21.81 -1.63
N ALA A 340 3.00 -23.09 -1.29
CA ALA A 340 3.83 -24.16 -1.83
C ALA A 340 3.68 -24.28 -3.35
N ALA A 341 2.43 -24.26 -3.85
CA ALA A 341 2.17 -24.29 -5.29
C ALA A 341 2.76 -23.07 -6.01
N ILE A 342 2.60 -21.87 -5.45
CA ILE A 342 3.20 -20.64 -5.97
C ILE A 342 4.73 -20.77 -6.06
N ALA A 343 5.37 -21.16 -4.96
CA ALA A 343 6.83 -21.31 -4.90
C ALA A 343 7.36 -22.33 -5.91
N GLU A 344 6.75 -23.51 -5.97
CA GLU A 344 7.14 -24.59 -6.88
C GLU A 344 7.12 -24.11 -8.34
N HIS A 345 6.01 -23.49 -8.76
CA HIS A 345 5.83 -23.07 -10.14
C HIS A 345 6.74 -21.89 -10.50
N CYS A 346 6.92 -20.92 -9.60
CA CYS A 346 7.80 -19.79 -9.82
C CYS A 346 9.29 -20.18 -9.85
N CYS A 347 9.73 -21.13 -9.00
CA CYS A 347 11.08 -21.68 -9.06
C CYS A 347 11.31 -22.49 -10.35
N ALA A 348 10.28 -23.19 -10.83
CA ALA A 348 10.33 -23.95 -12.07
C ALA A 348 10.18 -23.08 -13.34
N ALA A 349 9.91 -21.78 -13.20
CA ALA A 349 9.76 -20.88 -14.35
C ALA A 349 11.05 -20.84 -15.18
N ARG A 350 10.87 -20.67 -16.49
CA ARG A 350 11.96 -20.60 -17.48
C ARG A 350 11.69 -19.44 -18.42
N PHE A 351 12.70 -18.64 -18.62
CA PHE A 351 12.73 -17.51 -19.53
C PHE A 351 13.76 -17.78 -20.63
N GLN A 352 13.74 -16.97 -21.68
CA GLN A 352 14.85 -16.99 -22.63
C GLN A 352 16.10 -16.37 -21.99
N PRO A 353 17.31 -16.85 -22.33
CA PRO A 353 18.54 -16.16 -21.99
C PRO A 353 18.55 -14.73 -22.53
N SER A 354 19.12 -13.80 -21.77
CA SER A 354 19.31 -12.42 -22.22
C SER A 354 20.44 -12.33 -23.25
N ALA A 355 20.29 -11.43 -24.22
CA ALA A 355 21.27 -11.28 -25.31
C ALA A 355 22.67 -10.84 -24.83
N ASP A 356 22.72 -10.10 -23.71
CA ASP A 356 23.94 -9.61 -23.07
C ASP A 356 24.43 -10.50 -21.92
N GLY A 357 23.71 -11.58 -21.60
CA GLY A 357 23.98 -12.46 -20.47
C GLY A 357 23.67 -11.85 -19.09
N GLY A 358 23.13 -10.64 -19.01
CA GLY A 358 22.83 -9.96 -17.76
C GLY A 358 21.57 -10.50 -17.07
N GLY A 359 21.57 -10.52 -15.74
CA GLY A 359 20.44 -10.99 -14.93
C GLY A 359 19.23 -10.06 -14.99
N THR A 360 18.06 -10.59 -14.61
CA THR A 360 16.82 -9.81 -14.49
C THR A 360 16.14 -10.10 -13.16
N GLU A 361 15.66 -9.06 -12.48
CA GLU A 361 14.73 -9.18 -11.37
C GLU A 361 13.31 -8.90 -11.87
N ILE A 362 12.38 -9.81 -11.57
CA ILE A 362 10.96 -9.67 -11.91
C ILE A 362 10.18 -9.59 -10.60
N THR A 363 9.52 -8.46 -10.36
CA THR A 363 8.55 -8.31 -9.27
C THR A 363 7.17 -8.69 -9.78
N LEU A 364 6.70 -9.87 -9.36
CA LEU A 364 5.49 -10.53 -9.83
C LEU A 364 4.38 -10.43 -8.78
N PRO A 365 3.36 -9.59 -8.98
CA PRO A 365 2.15 -9.63 -8.16
C PRO A 365 1.17 -10.71 -8.64
N LEU A 366 0.63 -11.46 -7.70
CA LEU A 366 -0.42 -12.46 -7.88
C LEU A 366 -1.63 -12.07 -7.02
N VAL A 367 -2.79 -11.89 -7.64
CA VAL A 367 -4.01 -11.44 -6.97
C VAL A 367 -5.05 -12.55 -6.98
N PHE A 368 -5.53 -12.91 -5.79
CA PHE A 368 -6.51 -13.96 -5.54
C PHE A 368 -7.80 -13.30 -5.05
N LYS A 369 -8.92 -13.55 -5.73
CA LYS A 369 -10.21 -12.89 -5.47
C LYS A 369 -11.20 -13.83 -4.81
#